data_AF-A0A1Q5EM54-F1
#
_entry.id   AF-A0A1Q5EM54-F1
#
_cell.length_a   1.000
_cell.length_b   1.000
_cell.length_c   1.000
_cell.angle_alpha   90.00
_cell.angle_beta   90.00
_cell.angle_gamma   90.00
#
_symmetry.space_group_name_H-M   'P 1'
#
loop_
_entity.id
_entity.type
_entity.pdbx_description
1 polymer ?
#
loop_
_entity_poly.entity_id
_entity_poly.type
_entity_poly.pdbx_seq_one_letter_code
_entity_poly.pdbx_strand_id
1 'polypeptide(L)'
;MFFNEKSCVSDCSQEEIGQAMRDFVRVCQAVRRVDNGASLVSEVRLEDLELAPGYYLAQWRNESRNRDYWRFMRLLNRKSPHSTVLPAPPDDQDVEYRHNGDRVLGLAAAHLMDALAVSLPTTRAWEDSWLNVDYVLLDEDEIQEDSAEVRHASTPEHVSEHADWIRESAAGAVTSGAQLWEERESLFASLQFAPGVEDDLRNLASVSVPSVRAALLALDTAAASWKPGDSEPAWPIKVVPESDTRINLGLCNFTDSDGTKRLFSLHTRFRPKPGRIHLRVVTEEGRVRIGYIGRKRLAEDVPRRSRRV
;
A
#
# COMPACT_ATOMS: atom_id res chain seq x y z
N MET A 1 -9.93 3.77 -2.08
CA MET A 1 -10.18 3.32 -0.70
C MET A 1 -10.71 1.91 -0.71
N PHE A 2 -10.40 1.14 0.34
CA PHE A 2 -10.78 -0.27 0.47
C PHE A 2 -11.73 -0.44 1.66
N PHE A 3 -12.84 -1.16 1.46
CA PHE A 3 -13.80 -1.46 2.51
C PHE A 3 -13.27 -2.59 3.39
N ASN A 4 -13.27 -2.37 4.71
CA ASN A 4 -12.97 -3.39 5.71
C ASN A 4 -14.24 -4.20 6.02
N GLU A 5 -14.34 -5.39 5.44
CA GLU A 5 -15.48 -6.30 5.57
C GLU A 5 -15.73 -6.75 7.02
N LYS A 6 -14.69 -6.81 7.86
CA LYS A 6 -14.84 -7.16 9.27
C LYS A 6 -15.67 -6.17 10.07
N SER A 7 -15.86 -4.96 9.56
CA SER A 7 -16.76 -3.99 10.18
C SER A 7 -18.25 -4.35 10.09
N CYS A 8 -18.63 -5.34 9.26
CA CYS A 8 -19.99 -5.92 9.24
C CYS A 8 -20.21 -7.00 10.31
N VAL A 9 -19.16 -7.45 11.01
CA VAL A 9 -19.27 -8.47 12.06
C VAL A 9 -19.44 -7.77 13.40
N SER A 10 -20.68 -7.59 13.84
CA SER A 10 -21.01 -6.99 15.15
C SER A 10 -22.34 -7.50 15.70
N ASP A 11 -22.56 -7.25 16.99
CA ASP A 11 -23.82 -7.52 17.69
C ASP A 11 -24.84 -6.36 17.55
N CYS A 12 -24.61 -5.43 16.61
CA CYS A 12 -25.51 -4.30 16.39
C CYS A 12 -26.90 -4.78 15.95
N SER A 13 -27.94 -4.13 16.47
CA SER A 13 -29.30 -4.26 15.96
C SER A 13 -29.41 -3.75 14.53
N GLN A 14 -30.49 -4.13 13.83
CA GLN A 14 -30.78 -3.66 12.48
C GLN A 14 -30.87 -2.12 12.39
N GLU A 15 -31.34 -1.45 13.43
CA GLU A 15 -31.42 0.01 13.46
C GLU A 15 -30.02 0.64 13.61
N GLU A 16 -29.20 0.12 14.51
CA GLU A 16 -27.83 0.57 14.74
C GLU A 16 -26.96 0.37 13.50
N ILE A 17 -26.98 -0.82 12.89
CA ILE A 17 -26.20 -1.09 11.67
C ILE A 17 -26.71 -0.25 10.49
N GLY A 18 -28.02 0.02 10.43
CA GLY A 18 -28.60 0.91 9.44
C GLY A 18 -28.12 2.35 9.61
N GLN A 19 -27.88 2.79 10.85
CA GLN A 19 -27.25 4.08 11.16
C GLN A 19 -25.76 4.08 10.83
N ALA A 20 -25.03 3.04 11.23
CA ALA A 20 -23.61 2.88 10.90
C ALA A 20 -23.36 2.93 9.38
N MET A 21 -24.24 2.32 8.56
CA MET A 21 -24.15 2.42 7.10
C MET A 21 -24.36 3.84 6.57
N ARG A 22 -25.25 4.64 7.17
CA ARG A 22 -25.40 6.06 6.82
C ARG A 22 -24.15 6.85 7.19
N ASP A 23 -23.56 6.55 8.35
CA ASP A 23 -22.33 7.21 8.81
C ASP A 23 -21.13 6.84 7.94
N PHE A 24 -20.99 5.58 7.57
CA PHE A 24 -20.01 5.13 6.58
C PHE A 24 -20.14 5.85 5.23
N VAL A 25 -21.37 6.10 4.76
CA VAL A 25 -21.57 6.88 3.53
C VAL A 25 -21.06 8.33 3.73
N ARG A 26 -21.22 8.92 4.92
CA ARG A 26 -20.67 10.26 5.24
C ARG A 26 -19.15 10.26 5.24
N VAL A 27 -18.50 9.19 5.72
CA VAL A 27 -17.04 9.00 5.59
C VAL A 27 -16.64 9.01 4.12
N CYS A 28 -17.30 8.20 3.30
CA CYS A 28 -17.00 8.14 1.87
C CYS A 28 -17.24 9.48 1.15
N GLN A 29 -18.27 10.24 1.56
CA GLN A 29 -18.50 11.61 1.09
C GLN A 29 -17.37 12.56 1.51
N ALA A 30 -16.88 12.47 2.75
CA ALA A 30 -15.76 13.27 3.22
C ALA A 30 -14.50 12.98 2.38
N VAL A 31 -14.19 11.72 2.09
CA VAL A 31 -13.08 11.35 1.20
C VAL A 31 -13.27 11.98 -0.19
N ARG A 32 -14.46 11.88 -0.78
CA ARG A 32 -14.78 12.46 -2.10
C ARG A 32 -14.66 13.99 -2.17
N ARG A 33 -14.77 14.69 -1.05
CA ARG A 33 -14.54 16.15 -1.00
C ARG A 33 -13.06 16.50 -1.12
N VAL A 34 -12.18 15.61 -0.67
CA VAL A 34 -10.72 15.76 -0.77
C VAL A 34 -10.20 15.20 -2.10
N ASP A 35 -10.67 14.01 -2.49
CA ASP A 35 -10.38 13.35 -3.76
C ASP A 35 -11.67 13.03 -4.53
N ASN A 36 -12.03 13.87 -5.50
CA ASN A 36 -13.22 13.66 -6.33
C ASN A 36 -13.13 12.37 -7.20
N GLY A 37 -11.93 11.85 -7.43
CA GLY A 37 -11.66 10.63 -8.17
C GLY A 37 -11.83 9.34 -7.36
N ALA A 38 -12.05 9.44 -6.04
CA ALA A 38 -12.07 8.32 -5.13
C ALA A 38 -13.09 7.24 -5.54
N SER A 39 -12.67 5.99 -5.45
CA SER A 39 -13.51 4.80 -5.65
C SER A 39 -13.42 3.87 -4.44
N LEU A 40 -14.49 3.12 -4.22
CA LEU A 40 -14.57 2.13 -3.15
C LEU A 40 -14.36 0.73 -3.74
N VAL A 41 -13.38 0.02 -3.21
CA VAL A 41 -13.10 -1.39 -3.55
C VAL A 41 -13.50 -2.25 -2.35
N SER A 42 -14.09 -3.41 -2.61
CA SER A 42 -14.54 -4.37 -1.60
C SER A 42 -14.22 -5.78 -2.09
N GLU A 43 -14.03 -6.72 -1.16
CA GLU A 43 -13.83 -8.13 -1.48
C GLU A 43 -15.04 -8.72 -2.20
N VAL A 44 -16.23 -8.43 -1.68
CA VAL A 44 -17.50 -8.82 -2.29
C VAL A 44 -18.13 -7.66 -3.02
N ARG A 45 -19.03 -7.95 -3.97
CA ARG A 45 -19.89 -6.91 -4.55
C ARG A 45 -20.69 -6.28 -3.41
N LEU A 46 -20.73 -4.94 -3.39
CA LEU A 46 -21.48 -4.22 -2.35
C LEU A 46 -22.95 -4.67 -2.27
N GLU A 47 -23.56 -5.05 -3.40
CA GLU A 47 -24.94 -5.54 -3.45
C GLU A 47 -25.17 -6.83 -2.68
N ASP A 48 -24.14 -7.65 -2.52
CA ASP A 48 -24.17 -8.95 -1.84
C ASP A 48 -23.72 -8.82 -0.37
N LEU A 49 -23.43 -7.61 0.11
CA LEU A 49 -22.92 -7.38 1.45
C LEU A 49 -24.01 -7.63 2.51
N GLU A 50 -23.71 -8.55 3.43
CA GLU A 50 -24.45 -8.74 4.68
C GLU A 50 -23.91 -7.75 5.71
N LEU A 51 -24.76 -6.82 6.16
CA LEU A 51 -24.36 -5.75 7.10
C LEU A 51 -24.39 -6.24 8.55
N ALA A 52 -25.32 -7.13 8.87
CA ALA A 52 -25.47 -7.84 10.13
C ALA A 52 -26.18 -9.18 9.85
N PRO A 53 -26.15 -10.18 10.74
CA PRO A 53 -26.78 -11.47 10.50
C PRO A 53 -28.25 -11.36 10.03
N GLY A 54 -28.52 -11.76 8.79
CA GLY A 54 -29.83 -11.71 8.15
C GLY A 54 -30.28 -10.32 7.64
N TYR A 55 -29.44 -9.28 7.77
CA TYR A 55 -29.70 -7.94 7.26
C TYR A 55 -28.68 -7.52 6.19
N TYR A 56 -29.13 -7.49 4.94
CA TYR A 56 -28.31 -7.22 3.77
C TYR A 56 -28.38 -5.76 3.33
N LEU A 57 -27.34 -5.27 2.66
CA LEU A 57 -27.31 -3.94 2.06
C LEU A 57 -28.50 -3.73 1.10
N ALA A 58 -28.95 -4.80 0.43
CA ALA A 58 -30.13 -4.79 -0.42
C ALA A 58 -31.42 -4.39 0.32
N GLN A 59 -31.59 -4.79 1.58
CA GLN A 59 -32.72 -4.39 2.41
C GLN A 59 -32.57 -2.93 2.85
N TRP A 60 -31.38 -2.56 3.36
CA TRP A 60 -31.09 -1.18 3.78
C TRP A 60 -31.34 -0.16 2.66
N ARG A 61 -30.88 -0.43 1.43
CA ARG A 61 -31.02 0.51 0.30
C ARG A 61 -32.46 0.69 -0.17
N ASN A 62 -33.35 -0.27 0.13
CA ASN A 62 -34.76 -0.20 -0.26
C ASN A 62 -35.59 0.63 0.72
N GLU A 63 -35.06 0.96 1.90
CA GLU A 63 -35.69 1.90 2.82
C GLU A 63 -35.71 3.31 2.22
N SER A 64 -36.88 3.96 2.23
CA SER A 64 -37.11 5.25 1.59
C SER A 64 -36.14 6.35 2.03
N ARG A 65 -35.71 6.31 3.31
CA ARG A 65 -34.74 7.22 3.95
C ARG A 65 -33.30 7.06 3.47
N ASN A 66 -32.94 5.93 2.86
CA ASN A 66 -31.57 5.62 2.44
C ASN A 66 -31.31 5.89 0.95
N ARG A 67 -32.32 6.39 0.20
CA ARG A 67 -32.24 6.60 -1.26
C ARG A 67 -31.07 7.49 -1.69
N ASP A 68 -30.85 8.61 -1.03
CA ASP A 68 -29.79 9.55 -1.42
C ASP A 68 -28.39 9.03 -1.05
N TYR A 69 -28.27 8.35 0.10
CA TYR A 69 -27.04 7.64 0.46
C TYR A 69 -26.69 6.56 -0.58
N TRP A 70 -27.67 5.78 -1.03
CA TRP A 70 -27.47 4.76 -2.06
C TRP A 70 -27.10 5.35 -3.43
N ARG A 71 -27.72 6.47 -3.82
CA ARG A 71 -27.35 7.19 -5.05
C ARG A 71 -25.88 7.59 -5.04
N PHE A 72 -25.39 8.08 -3.90
CA PHE A 72 -23.98 8.42 -3.74
C PHE A 72 -23.08 7.17 -3.80
N MET A 73 -23.41 6.10 -3.09
CA MET A 73 -22.63 4.84 -3.11
C MET A 73 -22.47 4.29 -4.54
N ARG A 74 -23.50 4.40 -5.37
CA ARG A 74 -23.42 4.04 -6.79
C ARG A 74 -22.41 4.84 -7.58
N LEU A 75 -22.09 6.09 -7.21
CA LEU A 75 -21.08 6.92 -7.87
C LEU A 75 -19.66 6.42 -7.59
N LEU A 76 -19.43 5.85 -6.40
CA LEU A 76 -18.16 5.26 -6.00
C LEU A 76 -17.88 3.95 -6.73
N ASN A 77 -18.94 3.25 -7.15
CA ASN A 77 -18.88 1.93 -7.78
C ASN A 77 -18.75 1.98 -9.32
N ARG A 78 -18.59 3.17 -9.94
CA ARG A 78 -18.64 3.35 -11.41
C ARG A 78 -17.39 2.90 -12.20
N LYS A 79 -16.30 2.50 -11.53
CA LYS A 79 -15.07 1.98 -12.17
C LYS A 79 -14.94 0.46 -12.11
N SER A 80 -16.05 -0.26 -12.25
CA SER A 80 -16.07 -1.72 -12.44
C SER A 80 -16.48 -1.99 -13.90
N PRO A 81 -15.68 -2.73 -14.68
CA PRO A 81 -15.45 -4.16 -14.44
C PRO A 81 -13.97 -4.60 -14.49
N HIS A 82 -13.72 -5.89 -14.13
CA HIS A 82 -12.51 -6.69 -14.39
C HIS A 82 -11.46 -6.89 -13.27
N SER A 83 -11.92 -7.12 -12.03
CA SER A 83 -11.51 -8.23 -11.15
C SER A 83 -12.12 -7.92 -9.78
N THR A 84 -13.13 -8.69 -9.40
CA THR A 84 -13.86 -8.55 -8.13
C THR A 84 -13.05 -9.07 -6.95
N VAL A 85 -11.74 -8.81 -6.92
CA VAL A 85 -10.84 -9.41 -5.95
C VAL A 85 -9.81 -8.35 -5.58
N LEU A 86 -9.59 -8.23 -4.27
CA LEU A 86 -8.43 -7.56 -3.72
C LEU A 86 -7.17 -8.03 -4.47
N PRO A 87 -6.15 -7.18 -4.66
CA PRO A 87 -4.94 -7.60 -5.35
C PRO A 87 -4.45 -8.90 -4.72
N ALA A 88 -4.47 -9.98 -5.50
CA ALA A 88 -3.96 -11.25 -5.01
C ALA A 88 -2.46 -11.04 -4.70
N PRO A 89 -1.96 -11.60 -3.59
CA PRO A 89 -0.53 -11.76 -3.45
C PRO A 89 0.00 -12.53 -4.68
N PRO A 90 1.26 -12.30 -5.07
CA PRO A 90 1.88 -13.07 -6.15
C PRO A 90 1.63 -14.58 -6.02
N ASP A 91 1.44 -15.29 -7.14
CA ASP A 91 1.14 -16.75 -7.15
C ASP A 91 2.20 -17.60 -6.41
N ASP A 92 3.39 -17.06 -6.16
CA ASP A 92 4.48 -17.66 -5.41
C ASP A 92 4.41 -17.40 -3.88
N GLN A 93 3.37 -16.73 -3.37
CA GLN A 93 3.27 -16.33 -1.96
C GLN A 93 1.87 -16.41 -1.35
N ASP A 94 1.82 -17.02 -0.17
CA ASP A 94 0.70 -16.88 0.75
C ASP A 94 1.02 -15.76 1.75
N VAL A 95 0.18 -14.71 1.72
CA VAL A 95 0.25 -13.62 2.69
C VAL A 95 -1.07 -13.57 3.45
N GLU A 96 -1.01 -13.79 4.76
CA GLU A 96 -2.16 -13.64 5.63
C GLU A 96 -2.01 -12.39 6.48
N TYR A 97 -3.06 -11.58 6.51
CA TYR A 97 -3.16 -10.37 7.32
C TYR A 97 -4.21 -10.55 8.38
N ARG A 98 -3.89 -10.15 9.61
CA ARG A 98 -4.76 -10.21 10.77
C ARG A 98 -4.83 -8.87 11.50
N HIS A 99 -5.98 -8.57 12.06
CA HIS A 99 -6.18 -7.49 13.02
C HIS A 99 -6.85 -8.10 14.25
N ASN A 100 -6.22 -7.99 15.42
CA ASN A 100 -6.70 -8.63 16.65
C ASN A 100 -6.99 -10.13 16.50
N GLY A 101 -6.18 -10.83 15.69
CA GLY A 101 -6.31 -12.26 15.40
C GLY A 101 -7.24 -12.62 14.25
N ASP A 102 -8.11 -11.72 13.80
CA ASP A 102 -9.04 -11.96 12.70
C ASP A 102 -8.45 -11.61 11.34
N ARG A 103 -8.65 -12.49 10.35
CA ARG A 103 -8.21 -12.23 8.97
C ARG A 103 -8.92 -11.00 8.38
N VAL A 104 -8.17 -10.03 7.86
CA VAL A 104 -8.69 -8.74 7.37
C VAL A 104 -8.25 -8.44 5.95
N LEU A 105 -9.15 -8.62 5.00
CA LEU A 105 -8.85 -8.59 3.58
C LEU A 105 -8.88 -7.16 3.02
N GLY A 106 -9.86 -6.34 3.43
CA GLY A 106 -9.90 -4.91 3.11
C GLY A 106 -8.70 -4.13 3.67
N LEU A 107 -8.30 -4.41 4.91
CA LEU A 107 -7.12 -3.78 5.52
C LEU A 107 -5.83 -4.25 4.84
N ALA A 108 -5.73 -5.53 4.47
CA ALA A 108 -4.61 -6.04 3.70
C ALA A 108 -4.44 -5.25 2.40
N ALA A 109 -5.50 -5.13 1.59
CA ALA A 109 -5.42 -4.41 0.33
C ALA A 109 -5.12 -2.92 0.49
N ALA A 110 -5.68 -2.27 1.52
CA ALA A 110 -5.35 -0.89 1.86
C ALA A 110 -3.86 -0.72 2.13
N HIS A 111 -3.26 -1.58 2.95
CA HIS A 111 -1.82 -1.56 3.19
C HIS A 111 -1.03 -1.84 1.90
N LEU A 112 -1.37 -2.90 1.17
CA LEU A 112 -0.67 -3.32 -0.04
C LEU A 112 -0.61 -2.25 -1.12
N MET A 113 -1.65 -1.42 -1.22
CA MET A 113 -1.83 -0.40 -2.25
C MET A 113 -1.50 1.02 -1.77
N ASP A 114 -0.99 1.18 -0.54
CA ASP A 114 -0.86 2.48 0.15
C ASP A 114 -2.13 3.33 -0.02
N ALA A 115 -3.25 2.78 0.44
CA ALA A 115 -4.58 3.34 0.26
C ALA A 115 -5.33 3.43 1.60
N LEU A 116 -6.35 4.28 1.65
CA LEU A 116 -7.22 4.42 2.82
C LEU A 116 -8.13 3.19 2.97
N ALA A 117 -8.11 2.56 4.14
CA ALA A 117 -9.14 1.63 4.59
C ALA A 117 -10.34 2.38 5.18
N VAL A 118 -11.55 1.87 4.93
CA VAL A 118 -12.78 2.45 5.50
C VAL A 118 -13.67 1.37 6.10
N SER A 119 -14.24 1.64 7.28
CA SER A 119 -15.07 0.70 8.04
C SER A 119 -16.43 1.31 8.39
N LEU A 120 -17.42 0.45 8.62
CA LEU A 120 -18.61 0.83 9.38
C LEU A 120 -18.23 1.12 10.85
N PRO A 121 -18.77 2.18 11.47
CA PRO A 121 -18.55 2.47 12.89
C PRO A 121 -19.43 1.58 13.78
N THR A 122 -19.24 0.26 13.70
CA THR A 122 -20.06 -0.73 14.42
C THR A 122 -19.51 -1.09 15.79
N THR A 123 -18.20 -0.93 16.00
CA THR A 123 -17.52 -1.27 17.24
C THR A 123 -16.36 -0.31 17.47
N ARG A 124 -15.89 -0.24 18.72
CA ARG A 124 -14.72 0.55 19.10
C ARG A 124 -13.42 0.11 18.41
N ALA A 125 -13.34 -1.13 17.93
CA ALA A 125 -12.16 -1.60 17.20
C ALA A 125 -11.91 -0.81 15.89
N TRP A 126 -12.93 -0.08 15.42
CA TRP A 126 -12.84 0.75 14.22
C TRP A 126 -12.80 2.25 14.53
N GLU A 127 -12.69 2.67 15.79
CA GLU A 127 -12.74 4.09 16.20
C GLU A 127 -11.39 4.82 16.06
N ASP A 128 -10.34 4.16 15.58
CA ASP A 128 -9.03 4.79 15.37
C ASP A 128 -8.81 5.22 13.91
N SER A 129 -8.04 6.29 13.69
CA SER A 129 -7.63 6.77 12.36
C SER A 129 -6.48 5.95 11.76
N TRP A 130 -5.86 5.08 12.54
CA TRP A 130 -4.85 4.11 12.13
C TRP A 130 -5.16 2.76 12.75
N LEU A 131 -5.04 1.68 11.97
CA LEU A 131 -5.24 0.31 12.46
C LEU A 131 -3.96 -0.50 12.27
N ASN A 132 -3.56 -1.21 13.33
CA ASN A 132 -2.46 -2.17 13.28
C ASN A 132 -2.91 -3.46 12.59
N VAL A 133 -2.09 -3.96 11.68
CA VAL A 133 -2.26 -5.30 11.10
C VAL A 133 -0.98 -6.09 11.26
N ASP A 134 -1.12 -7.33 11.71
CA ASP A 134 -0.07 -8.32 11.72
C ASP A 134 -0.16 -9.09 10.40
N TYR A 135 0.98 -9.45 9.83
CA TYR A 135 0.98 -10.29 8.65
C TYR A 135 2.14 -11.27 8.61
N VAL A 136 1.88 -12.40 7.97
CA VAL A 136 2.87 -13.44 7.71
C VAL A 136 3.16 -13.46 6.21
N LEU A 137 4.43 -13.37 5.86
CA LEU A 137 4.94 -13.52 4.49
C LEU A 137 5.68 -14.85 4.40
N LEU A 138 5.32 -15.67 3.42
CA LEU A 138 6.12 -16.82 3.01
C LEU A 138 7.00 -16.42 1.82
N ASP A 139 8.33 -16.36 2.02
CA ASP A 139 9.32 -16.05 0.97
C ASP A 139 10.25 -17.25 0.78
N GLU A 140 10.02 -18.06 -0.25
CA GLU A 140 10.92 -19.12 -0.72
C GLU A 140 11.49 -20.05 0.38
N ASP A 141 10.68 -20.38 1.39
CA ASP A 141 10.97 -21.22 2.59
C ASP A 141 11.24 -20.47 3.91
N GLU A 142 11.26 -19.13 3.91
CA GLU A 142 11.34 -18.31 5.13
C GLU A 142 9.96 -17.76 5.51
N ILE A 143 9.53 -18.05 6.75
CA ILE A 143 8.34 -17.44 7.34
C ILE A 143 8.77 -16.15 8.02
N GLN A 144 8.23 -15.03 7.57
CA GLN A 144 8.45 -13.74 8.19
C GLN A 144 7.15 -13.18 8.74
N GLU A 145 7.12 -12.99 10.06
CA GLU A 145 6.09 -12.21 10.75
C GLU A 145 6.54 -10.75 10.83
N ASP A 146 5.64 -9.82 10.51
CA ASP A 146 5.86 -8.39 10.64
C ASP A 146 4.51 -7.70 10.90
N SER A 147 4.53 -6.42 11.25
CA SER A 147 3.33 -5.62 11.46
C SER A 147 3.37 -4.31 10.69
N ALA A 148 2.21 -3.70 10.49
CA ALA A 148 2.10 -2.41 9.82
C ALA A 148 0.90 -1.61 10.33
N GLU A 149 1.00 -0.29 10.23
CA GLU A 149 -0.12 0.62 10.44
C GLU A 149 -0.80 0.94 9.11
N VAL A 150 -2.13 0.85 9.10
CA VAL A 150 -2.97 1.12 7.94
C VAL A 150 -3.79 2.37 8.20
N ARG A 151 -3.71 3.36 7.29
CA ARG A 151 -4.58 4.55 7.35
C ARG A 151 -6.02 4.10 7.26
N HIS A 152 -6.82 4.53 8.23
CA HIS A 152 -8.18 4.07 8.41
C HIS A 152 -9.15 5.23 8.66
N ALA A 153 -10.40 5.08 8.24
CA ALA A 153 -11.48 5.98 8.62
C ALA A 153 -12.82 5.26 8.80
N SER A 154 -13.45 5.50 9.95
CA SER A 154 -14.86 5.15 10.23
C SER A 154 -15.71 6.40 10.55
N THR A 155 -15.07 7.56 10.66
CA THR A 155 -15.68 8.87 10.89
C THR A 155 -15.11 9.92 9.91
N PRO A 156 -15.84 11.00 9.61
CA PRO A 156 -15.31 12.12 8.83
C PRO A 156 -14.09 12.80 9.46
N GLU A 157 -13.95 12.73 10.78
CA GLU A 157 -12.83 13.27 11.53
C GLU A 157 -11.53 12.54 11.18
N HIS A 158 -11.55 11.20 11.11
CA HIS A 158 -10.38 10.43 10.66
C HIS A 158 -9.97 10.79 9.23
N VAL A 159 -10.95 11.06 8.34
CA VAL A 159 -10.64 11.54 6.98
C VAL A 159 -9.93 12.88 7.01
N SER A 160 -10.30 13.76 7.94
CA SER A 160 -9.69 15.09 8.09
C SER A 160 -8.24 14.98 8.54
N GLU A 161 -7.91 14.05 9.44
CA GLU A 161 -6.53 13.74 9.85
C GLU A 161 -5.65 13.29 8.67
N HIS A 162 -6.24 12.59 7.70
CA HIS A 162 -5.54 12.09 6.50
C HIS A 162 -5.66 13.04 5.28
N ALA A 163 -6.30 14.20 5.41
CA ALA A 163 -6.72 14.99 4.25
C ALA A 163 -5.55 15.44 3.37
N ASP A 164 -4.43 15.83 3.95
CA ASP A 164 -3.25 16.24 3.20
C ASP A 164 -2.66 15.07 2.42
N TRP A 165 -2.50 13.91 3.07
CA TRP A 165 -2.05 12.69 2.41
C TRP A 165 -3.00 12.22 1.30
N ILE A 166 -4.32 12.28 1.51
CA ILE A 166 -5.32 11.93 0.48
C ILE A 166 -5.16 12.87 -0.73
N ARG A 167 -4.99 14.18 -0.49
CA ARG A 167 -4.84 15.17 -1.56
C ARG A 167 -3.56 14.96 -2.34
N GLU A 168 -2.45 14.71 -1.66
CA GLU A 168 -1.15 14.43 -2.29
C GLU A 168 -1.18 13.13 -3.10
N SER A 169 -1.84 12.09 -2.57
CA SER A 169 -2.01 10.81 -3.26
C SER A 169 -2.87 10.96 -4.52
N ALA A 170 -3.91 11.79 -4.47
CA ALA A 170 -4.77 12.08 -5.62
C ALA A 170 -4.09 12.97 -6.67
N ALA A 171 -3.34 13.99 -6.24
CA ALA A 171 -2.65 14.93 -7.12
C ALA A 171 -1.44 14.30 -7.82
N GLY A 172 -0.73 13.39 -7.13
CA GLY A 172 0.44 12.69 -7.64
C GLY A 172 0.16 11.26 -8.06
N ALA A 173 -1.05 10.97 -8.57
CA ALA A 173 -1.45 9.64 -9.03
C ALA A 173 -0.68 9.21 -10.28
N VAL A 174 0.62 8.96 -10.10
CA VAL A 174 1.45 8.30 -11.08
C VAL A 174 0.94 6.88 -11.23
N THR A 175 0.53 6.54 -12.46
CA THR A 175 -0.17 5.26 -12.72
C THR A 175 0.75 4.18 -13.28
N SER A 176 2.01 4.51 -13.57
CA SER A 176 2.99 3.59 -14.14
C SER A 176 4.41 3.92 -13.67
N GLY A 177 5.29 2.91 -13.65
CA GLY A 177 6.69 3.16 -13.34
C GLY A 177 7.43 3.96 -14.43
N ALA A 178 6.96 3.94 -15.68
CA ALA A 178 7.48 4.82 -16.73
C ALA A 178 7.28 6.30 -16.37
N GLN A 179 6.09 6.65 -15.87
CA GLN A 179 5.80 8.01 -15.42
C GLN A 179 6.62 8.37 -14.16
N LEU A 180 6.87 7.42 -13.24
CA LEU A 180 7.80 7.66 -12.12
C LEU A 180 9.20 8.04 -12.60
N TRP A 181 9.69 7.38 -13.65
CA TRP A 181 10.99 7.68 -14.22
C TRP A 181 11.03 9.03 -14.92
N GLU A 182 10.00 9.36 -15.70
CA GLU A 182 9.90 10.62 -16.44
C GLU A 182 9.80 11.83 -15.50
N GLU A 183 9.07 11.69 -14.38
CA GLU A 183 8.87 12.76 -13.39
C GLU A 183 9.91 12.75 -12.26
N ARG A 184 10.89 11.83 -12.28
CA ARG A 184 11.80 11.55 -11.15
C ARG A 184 12.54 12.77 -10.62
N GLU A 185 12.95 13.68 -11.48
CA GLU A 185 13.73 14.86 -11.09
C GLU A 185 12.87 15.86 -10.29
N SER A 186 11.57 15.93 -10.59
CA SER A 186 10.62 16.75 -9.83
C SER A 186 10.12 16.05 -8.57
N LEU A 187 9.94 14.71 -8.62
CA LEU A 187 9.37 13.95 -7.51
C LEU A 187 10.42 13.57 -6.44
N PHE A 188 11.67 13.37 -6.85
CA PHE A 188 12.74 12.81 -6.03
C PHE A 188 14.05 13.60 -6.18
N ALA A 189 13.98 14.92 -5.97
CA ALA A 189 15.08 15.84 -6.24
C ALA A 189 16.35 15.61 -5.39
N SER A 190 16.21 14.91 -4.26
CA SER A 190 17.29 14.58 -3.33
C SER A 190 17.86 13.17 -3.55
N LEU A 191 17.21 12.35 -4.38
CA LEU A 191 17.71 11.03 -4.78
C LEU A 191 18.48 11.07 -6.08
N GLN A 192 19.45 10.16 -6.21
CA GLN A 192 20.11 9.85 -7.47
C GLN A 192 19.76 8.43 -7.91
N PHE A 193 19.67 8.19 -9.20
CA PHE A 193 19.32 6.89 -9.76
C PHE A 193 20.47 6.34 -10.60
N ALA A 194 20.86 5.10 -10.33
CA ALA A 194 21.80 4.37 -11.17
C ALA A 194 21.18 4.10 -12.55
N PRO A 195 21.99 3.93 -13.62
CA PRO A 195 21.47 3.80 -14.99
C PRO A 195 20.46 2.66 -15.18
N GLY A 196 20.61 1.54 -14.47
CA GLY A 196 19.71 0.39 -14.58
C GLY A 196 18.31 0.61 -14.00
N VAL A 197 18.10 1.67 -13.20
CA VAL A 197 16.82 1.89 -12.51
C VAL A 197 15.70 2.33 -13.47
N GLU A 198 16.04 2.87 -14.64
CA GLU A 198 15.03 3.16 -15.66
C GLU A 198 14.27 1.89 -16.08
N ASP A 199 15.01 0.85 -16.44
CA ASP A 199 14.44 -0.43 -16.89
C ASP A 199 13.66 -1.09 -15.76
N ASP A 200 14.17 -1.02 -14.54
CA ASP A 200 13.51 -1.51 -13.33
C ASP A 200 12.12 -0.87 -13.15
N LEU A 201 12.04 0.46 -13.22
CA LEU A 201 10.77 1.19 -13.08
C LEU A 201 9.84 0.95 -14.27
N ARG A 202 10.34 0.94 -15.51
CA ARG A 202 9.50 0.68 -16.70
C ARG A 202 8.89 -0.72 -16.68
N ASN A 203 9.57 -1.70 -16.10
CA ASN A 203 9.09 -3.07 -15.96
C ASN A 203 8.37 -3.35 -14.63
N LEU A 204 8.17 -2.32 -13.80
CA LEU A 204 7.49 -2.45 -12.51
C LEU A 204 6.01 -2.81 -12.73
N ALA A 205 5.53 -3.81 -12.00
CA ALA A 205 4.11 -4.15 -12.01
C ALA A 205 3.27 -2.95 -11.56
N SER A 206 2.21 -2.60 -12.31
CA SER A 206 1.35 -1.44 -12.01
C SER A 206 0.84 -1.41 -10.57
N VAL A 207 0.54 -2.58 -10.02
CA VAL A 207 0.09 -2.77 -8.63
C VAL A 207 1.14 -2.35 -7.59
N SER A 208 2.43 -2.39 -7.92
CA SER A 208 3.54 -2.01 -7.03
C SER A 208 3.94 -0.54 -7.15
N VAL A 209 3.45 0.17 -8.17
CA VAL A 209 3.81 1.58 -8.41
C VAL A 209 3.50 2.49 -7.21
N PRO A 210 2.32 2.41 -6.55
CA PRO A 210 2.04 3.26 -5.39
C PRO A 210 3.03 3.04 -4.24
N SER A 211 3.30 1.77 -3.89
CA SER A 211 4.22 1.42 -2.80
C SER A 211 5.66 1.84 -3.10
N VAL A 212 6.13 1.65 -4.34
CA VAL A 212 7.45 2.12 -4.76
C VAL A 212 7.53 3.64 -4.71
N ARG A 213 6.51 4.35 -5.20
CA ARG A 213 6.45 5.81 -5.14
C ARG A 213 6.52 6.32 -3.70
N ALA A 214 5.71 5.76 -2.81
CA ALA A 214 5.68 6.13 -1.40
C ALA A 214 7.04 5.92 -0.73
N ALA A 215 7.67 4.77 -0.98
CA ALA A 215 9.00 4.49 -0.47
C ALA A 215 10.05 5.48 -1.01
N LEU A 216 10.02 5.81 -2.31
CA LEU A 216 10.94 6.80 -2.88
C LEU A 216 10.72 8.21 -2.32
N LEU A 217 9.48 8.65 -2.10
CA LEU A 217 9.19 9.94 -1.45
C LEU A 217 9.70 9.99 0.00
N ALA A 218 9.52 8.90 0.74
CA ALA A 218 10.03 8.74 2.10
C ALA A 218 11.56 8.82 2.14
N LEU A 219 12.24 8.12 1.22
CA LEU A 219 13.70 8.18 1.07
C LEU A 219 14.16 9.57 0.64
N ASP A 220 13.45 10.23 -0.28
CA ASP A 220 13.78 11.58 -0.75
C ASP A 220 13.67 12.60 0.37
N THR A 221 12.62 12.54 1.18
CA THR A 221 12.42 13.40 2.34
C THR A 221 13.54 13.23 3.38
N ALA A 222 13.95 11.99 3.63
CA ALA A 222 15.09 11.68 4.51
C ALA A 222 16.40 12.23 3.93
N ALA A 223 16.63 12.05 2.62
CA ALA A 223 17.81 12.55 1.93
C ALA A 223 17.87 14.09 1.92
N ALA A 224 16.73 14.77 1.74
CA ALA A 224 16.63 16.23 1.72
C ALA A 224 16.97 16.87 3.08
N SER A 225 16.65 16.17 4.17
CA SER A 225 16.90 16.64 5.54
C SER A 225 18.27 16.21 6.09
N TRP A 226 18.98 15.33 5.37
CA TRP A 226 20.26 14.78 5.79
C TRP A 226 21.43 15.72 5.49
N LYS A 227 22.38 15.78 6.43
CA LYS A 227 23.58 16.62 6.31
C LYS A 227 24.78 15.78 5.88
N PRO A 228 25.58 16.27 4.91
CA PRO A 228 26.83 15.61 4.54
C PRO A 228 27.76 15.46 5.77
N GLY A 229 28.27 14.25 6.00
CA GLY A 229 29.18 13.93 7.12
C GLY A 229 28.54 13.17 8.28
N ASP A 230 27.20 13.14 8.37
CA ASP A 230 26.51 12.19 9.25
C ASP A 230 26.58 10.78 8.67
N SER A 231 26.47 9.75 9.52
CA SER A 231 26.61 8.34 9.08
C SER A 231 25.52 7.94 8.08
N GLU A 232 24.24 8.15 8.41
CA GLU A 232 23.08 7.85 7.56
C GLU A 232 21.91 8.82 7.84
N PRO A 233 21.00 9.04 6.87
CA PRO A 233 19.72 9.72 7.09
C PRO A 233 18.84 9.04 8.13
N ALA A 234 18.02 9.81 8.85
CA ALA A 234 16.95 9.27 9.67
C ALA A 234 15.80 8.81 8.77
N TRP A 235 15.75 7.51 8.47
CA TRP A 235 14.76 6.93 7.57
C TRP A 235 13.36 6.92 8.21
N PRO A 236 12.33 7.50 7.56
CA PRO A 236 10.94 7.43 8.04
C PRO A 236 10.29 6.06 7.75
N ILE A 237 10.99 5.19 7.04
CA ILE A 237 10.58 3.82 6.72
C ILE A 237 11.70 2.85 7.10
N LYS A 238 11.37 1.57 7.26
CA LYS A 238 12.33 0.50 7.57
C LYS A 238 13.33 0.35 6.41
N VAL A 239 14.55 0.83 6.63
CA VAL A 239 15.71 0.63 5.77
C VAL A 239 16.72 -0.19 6.57
N VAL A 240 17.16 -1.31 6.01
CA VAL A 240 18.05 -2.24 6.70
C VAL A 240 19.19 -2.68 5.79
N PRO A 241 20.36 -3.04 6.35
CA PRO A 241 21.40 -3.67 5.56
C PRO A 241 20.96 -5.05 5.05
N GLU A 242 21.47 -5.42 3.88
CA GLU A 242 21.41 -6.79 3.36
C GLU A 242 22.30 -7.74 4.15
N SER A 243 21.94 -9.03 4.11
CA SER A 243 22.75 -10.08 4.75
C SER A 243 24.13 -10.20 4.11
N ASP A 244 25.15 -10.52 4.92
CA ASP A 244 26.51 -10.80 4.45
C ASP A 244 26.54 -11.88 3.36
N THR A 245 25.68 -12.89 3.46
CA THR A 245 25.53 -13.94 2.45
C THR A 245 25.19 -13.36 1.08
N ARG A 246 24.19 -12.48 0.99
CA ARG A 246 23.76 -11.87 -0.28
C ARG A 246 24.79 -10.87 -0.83
N ILE A 247 25.47 -10.15 0.07
CA ILE A 247 26.57 -9.25 -0.28
C ILE A 247 27.74 -10.04 -0.88
N ASN A 248 28.15 -11.14 -0.24
CA ASN A 248 29.25 -12.00 -0.69
C ASN A 248 28.94 -12.72 -2.02
N LEU A 249 27.67 -13.03 -2.28
CA LEU A 249 27.20 -13.55 -3.57
C LEU A 249 27.10 -12.47 -4.67
N GLY A 250 27.39 -11.21 -4.36
CA GLY A 250 27.37 -10.10 -5.31
C GLY A 250 25.97 -9.72 -5.81
N LEU A 251 24.90 -10.14 -5.12
CA LEU A 251 23.51 -9.89 -5.51
C LEU A 251 23.10 -8.43 -5.36
N CYS A 252 23.84 -7.69 -4.53
CA CYS A 252 23.61 -6.28 -4.19
C CYS A 252 24.59 -5.33 -4.92
N ASN A 253 25.33 -5.83 -5.91
CA ASN A 253 26.25 -5.04 -6.72
C ASN A 253 25.57 -4.58 -8.02
N PHE A 254 25.47 -3.27 -8.19
CA PHE A 254 24.82 -2.63 -9.34
C PHE A 254 25.78 -1.64 -10.01
N THR A 255 25.62 -1.47 -11.32
CA THR A 255 26.41 -0.49 -12.10
C THR A 255 25.99 0.91 -11.70
N ASP A 256 26.95 1.72 -11.26
CA ASP A 256 26.73 3.11 -10.87
C ASP A 256 26.89 4.08 -12.06
N SER A 257 26.69 5.38 -11.83
CA SER A 257 26.79 6.45 -12.83
C SER A 257 28.18 6.57 -13.49
N ASP A 258 29.22 6.06 -12.83
CA ASP A 258 30.59 5.98 -13.36
C ASP A 258 30.85 4.70 -14.17
N GLY A 259 29.84 3.84 -14.36
CA GLY A 259 29.97 2.56 -15.05
C GLY A 259 30.61 1.45 -14.20
N THR A 260 31.00 1.73 -12.96
CA THR A 260 31.61 0.75 -12.05
C THR A 260 30.54 0.05 -11.23
N LYS A 261 30.69 -1.26 -11.02
CA LYS A 261 29.82 -2.00 -10.09
C LYS A 261 30.16 -1.63 -8.65
N ARG A 262 29.18 -1.15 -7.90
CA ARG A 262 29.31 -0.77 -6.49
C ARG A 262 28.27 -1.49 -5.65
N LEU A 263 28.57 -1.62 -4.36
CA LEU A 263 27.69 -2.25 -3.39
C LEU A 263 26.57 -1.29 -2.97
N PHE A 264 25.33 -1.74 -3.07
CA PHE A 264 24.13 -1.09 -2.52
C PHE A 264 23.58 -1.96 -1.39
N SER A 265 24.22 -1.87 -0.24
CA SER A 265 23.98 -2.75 0.91
C SER A 265 22.67 -2.47 1.63
N LEU A 266 22.17 -1.23 1.59
CA LEU A 266 20.90 -0.90 2.23
C LEU A 266 19.74 -1.26 1.32
N HIS A 267 18.63 -1.68 1.91
CA HIS A 267 17.39 -1.88 1.18
C HIS A 267 16.16 -1.50 2.00
N THR A 268 15.11 -1.12 1.28
CA THR A 268 13.74 -1.15 1.79
C THR A 268 12.86 -2.03 0.92
N ARG A 269 11.73 -2.46 1.45
CA ARG A 269 10.79 -3.36 0.78
C ARG A 269 9.61 -2.57 0.25
N PHE A 270 9.01 -3.07 -0.83
CA PHE A 270 7.74 -2.56 -1.32
C PHE A 270 6.75 -3.71 -1.54
N ARG A 271 5.47 -3.35 -1.62
CA ARG A 271 4.30 -4.23 -1.72
C ARG A 271 3.56 -3.98 -3.04
N PRO A 272 2.56 -4.80 -3.43
CA PRO A 272 2.22 -6.11 -2.89
C PRO A 272 3.16 -7.23 -3.30
N LYS A 273 3.89 -7.08 -4.41
CA LYS A 273 4.93 -8.03 -4.78
C LYS A 273 6.17 -7.72 -3.94
N PRO A 274 6.80 -8.68 -3.24
CA PRO A 274 7.98 -8.40 -2.45
C PRO A 274 9.10 -7.98 -3.37
N GLY A 275 9.34 -6.69 -3.34
CA GLY A 275 10.46 -6.08 -3.99
C GLY A 275 11.48 -5.58 -3.00
N ARG A 276 12.57 -5.10 -3.56
CA ARG A 276 13.67 -4.42 -2.90
C ARG A 276 13.95 -3.15 -3.69
N ILE A 277 14.00 -2.04 -2.98
CA ILE A 277 14.67 -0.83 -3.43
C ILE A 277 16.04 -0.86 -2.77
N HIS A 278 17.10 -1.15 -3.54
CA HIS A 278 18.47 -1.10 -3.04
C HIS A 278 19.00 0.32 -3.14
N LEU A 279 19.65 0.77 -2.07
CA LEU A 279 20.22 2.10 -1.98
C LEU A 279 21.62 2.06 -1.33
N ARG A 280 22.39 3.12 -1.58
CA ARG A 280 23.62 3.43 -0.86
C ARG A 280 23.65 4.90 -0.49
N VAL A 281 24.22 5.20 0.67
CA VAL A 281 24.48 6.56 1.11
C VAL A 281 25.87 6.96 0.60
N VAL A 282 25.95 8.02 -0.19
CA VAL A 282 27.19 8.57 -0.74
C VAL A 282 27.54 9.81 0.09
N THR A 283 28.23 9.59 1.21
CA THR A 283 28.59 10.62 2.20
C THR A 283 29.37 11.79 1.61
N GLU A 284 30.31 11.51 0.72
CA GLU A 284 31.12 12.52 0.03
C GLU A 284 30.29 13.49 -0.82
N GLU A 285 29.17 13.01 -1.38
CA GLU A 285 28.26 13.81 -2.20
C GLU A 285 27.09 14.38 -1.39
N GLY A 286 26.84 13.88 -0.18
CA GLY A 286 25.61 14.16 0.56
C GLY A 286 24.37 13.66 -0.17
N ARG A 287 24.47 12.52 -0.87
CA ARG A 287 23.38 11.98 -1.69
C ARG A 287 23.02 10.54 -1.32
N VAL A 288 21.76 10.21 -1.52
CA VAL A 288 21.27 8.83 -1.48
C VAL A 288 21.10 8.36 -2.92
N ARG A 289 21.73 7.23 -3.26
CA ARG A 289 21.68 6.67 -4.61
C ARG A 289 20.93 5.35 -4.63
N ILE A 290 19.96 5.24 -5.53
CA ILE A 290 19.16 4.05 -5.78
C ILE A 290 19.85 3.21 -6.86
N GLY A 291 20.12 1.95 -6.55
CA GLY A 291 20.84 1.02 -7.42
C GLY A 291 19.95 0.03 -8.15
N TYR A 292 18.80 -0.29 -7.57
CA TYR A 292 17.87 -1.30 -8.11
C TYR A 292 16.47 -1.15 -7.53
N ILE A 293 15.45 -1.40 -8.35
CA ILE A 293 14.05 -1.50 -7.93
C ILE A 293 13.43 -2.74 -8.56
N GLY A 294 13.17 -3.77 -7.76
CA GLY A 294 12.57 -4.97 -8.33
C GLY A 294 12.46 -6.12 -7.37
N ARG A 295 12.21 -7.32 -7.89
CA ARG A 295 12.16 -8.54 -7.08
C ARG A 295 13.49 -8.82 -6.41
N LYS A 296 13.47 -9.52 -5.28
CA LYS A 296 14.68 -10.04 -4.63
C LYS A 296 15.50 -10.85 -5.66
N ARG A 297 16.75 -10.45 -5.92
CA ARG A 297 17.65 -11.20 -6.81
C ARG A 297 18.11 -12.48 -6.11
N LEU A 298 18.19 -13.58 -6.86
CA LEU A 298 18.65 -14.88 -6.38
C LEU A 298 19.95 -15.26 -7.10
N ALA A 299 20.76 -16.12 -6.48
CA ALA A 299 21.94 -16.68 -7.12
C ALA A 299 21.54 -17.61 -8.28
N GLU A 300 22.41 -17.74 -9.29
CA GLU A 300 22.14 -18.49 -10.53
C GLU A 300 21.81 -19.97 -10.28
N ASP A 301 22.27 -20.54 -9.16
CA ASP A 301 22.06 -21.94 -8.76
C ASP A 301 20.86 -22.18 -7.81
N VAL A 302 20.07 -21.15 -7.49
CA VAL A 302 18.80 -21.33 -6.77
C VAL A 302 17.74 -21.74 -7.80
N PRO A 303 17.15 -22.95 -7.71
CA PRO A 303 16.26 -23.46 -8.74
C PRO A 303 15.06 -22.53 -8.99
N ARG A 304 14.89 -22.07 -10.23
CA ARG A 304 13.69 -21.35 -10.72
C ARG A 304 12.42 -22.23 -10.82
N ARG A 305 12.32 -23.33 -10.05
CA ARG A 305 11.21 -24.30 -10.10
C ARG A 305 10.23 -23.95 -8.98
N SER A 306 9.18 -23.18 -9.27
CA SER A 306 7.90 -23.79 -9.65
C SER A 306 7.04 -22.81 -10.49
N ARG A 307 7.40 -22.62 -11.76
CA ARG A 307 6.44 -22.15 -12.77
C ARG A 307 5.71 -23.37 -13.35
N ARG A 308 4.36 -23.33 -13.36
CA ARG A 308 3.35 -24.35 -13.75
C ARG A 308 2.88 -25.18 -12.54
N VAL A 309 1.62 -25.13 -12.12
CA VAL A 309 0.34 -25.09 -12.86
C VAL A 309 -0.61 -24.08 -12.24
#